data_AF-A0A2H0L1E6-F1
#
_entry.id   AF-A0A2H0L1E6-F1
#
_cell.length_a   1.000
_cell.length_b   1.000
_cell.length_c   1.000
_cell.angle_alpha   90.00
_cell.angle_beta   90.00
_cell.angle_gamma   90.00
#
_symmetry.space_group_name_H-M   'P 1'
#
loop_
_entity.id
_entity.type
_entity.pdbx_description
1 polymer ?
#
loop_
_entity_poly.entity_id
_entity_poly.type
_entity_poly.pdbx_seq_one_letter_code
_entity_poly.pdbx_strand_id
1 'polypeptide(L)' 'ADHGIARFSGLEKRTIDNITREYLKLNFAANDKLFVPIDQADKVSKY' A
#
# COMPACT_ATOMS: atom_id res chain seq x y z
N ALA A 1 -11.95 -8.87 13.59
CA ALA A 1 -12.02 -7.40 13.64
C ALA A 1 -10.59 -6.90 13.73
N ASP A 2 -9.85 -7.02 12.62
CA ASP A 2 -8.41 -6.76 12.56
C ASP A 2 -8.10 -5.89 11.34
N HIS A 3 -8.82 -4.77 11.24
CA HIS A 3 -8.39 -3.69 10.35
C HIS A 3 -7.46 -2.82 11.17
N GLY A 4 -6.23 -3.31 11.36
CA GLY A 4 -5.15 -2.48 11.88
C GLY A 4 -5.16 -1.16 11.12
N ILE A 5 -5.36 -0.05 11.82
CA ILE A 5 -5.49 1.25 11.18
C ILE A 5 -4.13 1.60 10.58
N ALA A 6 -4.01 1.43 9.27
CA ALA A 6 -2.83 1.77 8.52
C ALA A 6 -2.90 3.24 8.13
N ARG A 7 -1.90 4.02 8.51
CA ARG A 7 -1.82 5.44 8.18
C ARG A 7 -1.10 5.60 6.85
N PHE A 8 -1.82 6.13 5.86
CA PHE A 8 -1.24 6.44 4.57
C PHE A 8 -0.09 7.44 4.72
N SER A 9 1.08 7.05 4.21
CA SER A 9 2.32 7.82 4.33
C SER A 9 2.83 8.34 2.99
N GLY A 10 2.27 7.89 1.86
CA GLY A 10 2.61 8.40 0.54
C GLY A 10 2.48 7.38 -0.58
N LEU A 11 2.68 7.84 -1.81
CA LEU A 11 2.79 7.01 -3.01
C LEU A 11 4.27 6.91 -3.42
N GLU A 12 4.74 5.71 -3.74
CA GLU A 12 6.09 5.45 -4.21
C GLU A 12 6.03 4.69 -5.54
N LYS A 13 6.61 5.24 -6.60
CA LYS A 13 6.73 4.54 -7.88
C LYS A 13 7.96 3.65 -7.84
N ARG A 14 7.79 2.36 -8.10
CA ARG A 14 8.89 1.40 -8.26
C ARG A 14 8.77 0.68 -9.59
N THR A 15 9.90 0.56 -10.25
CA THR A 15 10.05 -0.28 -11.44
C THR A 15 10.59 -1.64 -10.97
N ILE A 16 9.79 -2.68 -11.09
CA ILE A 16 10.16 -4.06 -10.78
C ILE A 16 9.97 -4.87 -12.05
N ASP A 17 10.99 -5.63 -12.43
CA ASP A 17 10.94 -6.50 -13.62
C ASP A 17 10.58 -5.72 -14.92
N ASN A 18 11.17 -4.52 -15.09
CA ASN A 18 10.87 -3.60 -16.20
C ASN A 18 9.42 -3.04 -16.22
N ILE A 19 8.61 -3.32 -15.20
CA ILE A 19 7.26 -2.79 -15.04
C ILE A 19 7.26 -1.69 -13.99
N THR A 20 6.96 -0.46 -14.40
CA THR A 20 6.76 0.67 -13.47
C THR A 20 5.38 0.57 -12.84
N ARG A 21 5.33 0.44 -11.52
CA ARG A 21 4.09 0.38 -10.73
C ARG A 21 4.15 1.38 -9.58
N GLU A 22 3.00 1.92 -9.21
CA GLU A 22 2.90 2.79 -8.03
C GLU A 22 2.43 1.96 -6.83
N TYR A 23 3.05 2.22 -5.68
CA TYR A 23 2.78 1.53 -4.44
C TYR A 23 2.33 2.56 -3.40
N LEU A 24 1.23 2.26 -2.72
CA LEU A 24 0.78 2.97 -1.53
C LEU A 24 1.62 2.51 -0.36
N LYS A 25 2.29 3.46 0.29
CA LYS A 25 3.04 3.25 1.51
C LYS A 25 2.11 3.46 2.71
N LEU A 26 1.88 2.39 3.45
CA LEU A 26 1.05 2.38 4.64
C LEU A 26 1.93 2.10 5.86
N ASN A 27 1.78 2.93 6.89
CA ASN A 27 2.46 2.75 8.18
C ASN A 27 1.45 2.25 9.21
N PHE A 28 1.69 1.06 9.76
CA PHE A 28 0.89 0.50 10.84
C PHE A 28 1.42 0.93 12.21
N ALA A 29 0.55 0.84 13.22
CA ALA A 29 0.87 1.22 14.61
C ALA A 29 2.05 0.43 15.21
N ALA A 30 2.34 -0.77 14.70
CA ALA A 30 3.45 -1.62 15.14
C ALA A 30 4.80 -1.29 14.46
N ASN A 31 4.95 -0.10 13.86
CA ASN A 31 6.09 0.28 13.02
C ASN A 31 6.22 -0.53 11.71
N ASP A 32 5.22 -1.35 11.40
CA ASP A 32 5.20 -2.14 10.17
C ASP A 32 4.91 -1.25 8.94
N LYS A 33 5.61 -1.52 7.85
CA LYS A 33 5.49 -0.76 6.59
C LYS A 33 5.00 -1.71 5.53
N LEU A 34 3.81 -1.45 5.02
CA LEU A 34 3.19 -2.24 3.97
C LEU A 34 3.16 -1.43 2.67
N PHE A 35 3.49 -2.10 1.57
CA PHE A 35 3.49 -1.53 0.23
C PHE A 35 2.41 -2.21 -0.60
N VAL A 36 1.31 -1.51 -0.84
CA VAL A 36 0.19 -2.05 -1.65
C VAL A 36 0.30 -1.50 -3.07
N PRO A 37 0.33 -2.33 -4.12
CA PRO A 37 0.28 -1.82 -5.49
C PRO A 37 -1.07 -1.13 -5.74
N ILE A 38 -1.04 0.10 -6.28
CA ILE A 38 -2.26 0.88 -6.55
C ILE A 38 -3.21 0.17 -7.52
N ASP A 39 -2.66 -0.63 -8.44
CA ASP A 39 -3.43 -1.44 -9.40
C ASP A 39 -4.34 -2.47 -8.72
N GLN A 40 -3.95 -3.00 -7.56
CA GLN A 40 -4.80 -3.87 -6.74
C GLN A 40 -5.60 -3.11 -5.68
N ALA A 41 -5.22 -1.87 -5.35
CA ALA A 41 -5.94 -1.06 -4.37
C ALA A 41 -7.36 -0.71 -4.84
N ASP A 42 -7.60 -0.62 -6.16
CA ASP A 42 -8.95 -0.46 -6.72
C ASP A 42 -9.85 -1.68 -6.43
N LYS A 43 -9.25 -2.89 -6.38
CA LYS A 43 -9.93 -4.12 -5.91
C LYS A 43 -10.06 -4.20 -4.39
N VAL A 44 -9.28 -3.42 -3.63
CA VAL A 44 -9.48 -3.24 -2.19
C VAL A 44 -10.61 -2.23 -2.00
N SER A 45 -11.80 -2.61 -2.44
CA SER A 45 -13.04 -1.93 -2.07
C SER A 45 -13.12 -1.93 -0.55
N LYS A 46 -13.13 -0.72 0.01
CA LYS A 46 -13.37 -0.40 1.42
C LYS A 46 -14.52 -1.27 1.96
N TYR A 47 -14.21 -2.24 2.81
CA TYR A 47 -15.18 -2.91 3.69
C TYR A 47 -14.77 -2.63 5.13
#